data_AF-A0A1Y4D815-F1
#
_entry.id   AF-A0A1Y4D815-F1
#
_cell.length_a   1.000
_cell.length_b   1.000
_cell.length_c   1.000
_cell.angle_alpha   90.00
_cell.angle_beta   90.00
_cell.angle_gamma   90.00
#
_symmetry.space_group_name_H-M   'P 1'
#
loop_
_entity.id
_entity.type
_entity.pdbx_description
1 polymer ?
#
loop_
_entity_poly.entity_id
_entity_poly.type
_entity_poly.pdbx_seq_one_letter_code
_entity_poly.pdbx_strand_id
1 'polypeptide(L)'
;MNKKHAFIGLVVVCLLVCALVWAWQAREEKKVSQVPLQAGLEESFRDLKVEIAKRFAQAADLLNKDAPKTLQPGIVLKRVDVGEGPSMTYHYVLENGAAALDTEPVVERTCSVPEMRDYMQYGVFYTYVYEDGQGKEIMSLTVDEAACEAHEREKAKKDVNGTGQAGSQASGQ
;
A
#
# COMPACT_ATOMS: atom_id res chain seq x y z
N MET A 1 22.12 -45.69 -58.41
CA MET A 1 21.39 -44.41 -58.41
C MET A 1 21.08 -43.94 -56.99
N ASN A 2 22.04 -43.25 -56.37
CA ASN A 2 21.94 -41.99 -55.61
C ASN A 2 20.79 -41.74 -54.60
N LYS A 3 20.54 -42.66 -53.66
CA LYS A 3 19.65 -42.42 -52.49
C LYS A 3 20.20 -41.45 -51.43
N LYS A 4 21.51 -41.14 -51.45
CA LYS A 4 22.17 -40.25 -50.46
C LYS A 4 21.89 -38.76 -50.70
N HIS A 5 21.59 -38.36 -51.95
CA HIS A 5 21.33 -36.96 -52.30
C HIS A 5 19.90 -36.50 -51.96
N ALA A 6 18.94 -37.44 -51.88
CA ALA A 6 17.55 -37.11 -51.53
C ALA A 6 17.39 -36.76 -50.04
N PHE A 7 18.12 -37.43 -49.15
CA PHE A 7 18.05 -37.19 -47.71
C PHE A 7 18.74 -35.88 -47.29
N ILE A 8 19.88 -35.57 -47.92
CA ILE A 8 20.60 -34.31 -47.68
C ILE A 8 19.79 -33.12 -48.20
N GLY A 9 19.12 -33.26 -49.35
CA GLY A 9 18.22 -32.23 -49.87
C GLY A 9 17.08 -31.88 -48.93
N LEU A 10 16.43 -32.89 -48.32
CA LEU A 10 15.32 -32.69 -47.39
C LEU A 10 15.76 -31.95 -46.11
N VAL A 11 16.92 -32.31 -45.55
CA VAL A 11 17.43 -31.68 -44.32
C VAL A 11 17.82 -30.21 -44.56
N VAL A 12 18.44 -29.91 -45.71
CA VAL A 12 18.82 -28.54 -46.09
C VAL A 12 17.57 -27.67 -46.32
N VAL A 13 16.53 -28.22 -46.95
CA VAL A 13 15.25 -27.51 -47.14
C VAL A 13 14.55 -27.25 -45.80
N CYS A 14 14.51 -28.22 -44.88
CA CYS A 14 13.96 -28.00 -43.54
C CYS A 14 14.71 -26.90 -42.77
N LEU A 15 16.05 -26.89 -42.81
CA LEU A 15 16.84 -25.87 -42.12
C LEU A 15 16.62 -24.47 -42.72
N LEU A 16 16.47 -24.35 -44.04
CA LEU A 16 16.15 -23.08 -44.69
C LEU A 16 14.74 -22.59 -44.34
N VAL A 17 13.74 -23.47 -44.30
CA VAL A 17 12.38 -23.10 -43.88
C VAL A 17 12.36 -22.69 -42.41
N CYS A 18 13.05 -23.41 -41.53
CA CYS A 18 13.20 -22.99 -40.14
C CYS A 18 13.88 -21.62 -40.04
N ALA A 19 14.99 -21.39 -40.74
CA ALA A 19 15.68 -20.09 -40.73
C ALA A 19 14.79 -18.95 -41.25
N LEU A 20 13.95 -19.21 -42.26
CA LEU A 20 12.98 -18.25 -42.77
C LEU A 20 11.85 -17.99 -41.77
N VAL A 21 11.36 -19.01 -41.07
CA VAL A 21 10.36 -18.86 -39.99
C VAL A 21 10.94 -18.07 -38.82
N TRP A 22 12.18 -18.36 -38.39
CA TRP A 22 12.90 -17.60 -37.37
C TRP A 22 13.13 -16.14 -37.81
N ALA A 23 13.49 -15.90 -39.08
CA ALA A 23 13.64 -14.56 -39.63
C ALA A 23 12.31 -13.82 -39.78
N TRP A 24 11.20 -14.53 -39.98
CA TRP A 24 9.85 -13.96 -40.03
C TRP A 24 9.33 -13.62 -38.63
N GLN A 25 9.53 -14.50 -37.64
CA GLN A 25 9.23 -14.22 -36.22
C GLN A 25 10.07 -13.04 -35.68
N ALA A 26 11.36 -12.97 -36.02
CA ALA A 26 12.22 -11.84 -35.63
C ALA A 26 11.85 -10.52 -36.33
N ARG A 27 11.05 -10.57 -37.40
CA ARG A 27 10.57 -9.39 -38.14
C ARG A 27 9.23 -8.87 -37.60
N GLU A 28 8.41 -9.74 -37.02
CA GLU A 28 7.15 -9.33 -36.36
C GLU A 28 7.40 -8.68 -34.99
N GLU A 29 8.44 -9.09 -34.26
CA GLU A 29 8.85 -8.48 -32.98
C GLU A 29 9.32 -7.01 -33.12
N LYS A 30 9.73 -6.56 -34.32
CA LYS A 30 10.25 -5.20 -34.55
C LYS A 30 9.19 -4.17 -34.96
N LYS A 31 7.90 -4.53 -34.97
CA LYS A 31 6.81 -3.59 -35.28
C LYS A 31 5.55 -3.75 -34.42
N VAL A 32 5.69 -4.21 -33.19
CA VAL A 32 4.70 -3.86 -32.16
C VAL A 32 5.25 -2.62 -31.45
N SER A 33 4.82 -1.45 -31.91
CA SER A 33 5.05 -0.17 -31.23
C SER A 33 4.28 -0.21 -29.90
N GLN A 34 4.86 -0.85 -28.89
CA GLN A 34 4.27 -0.97 -27.57
C GLN A 34 4.75 0.19 -26.68
N VAL A 35 4.26 1.40 -26.91
CA VAL A 35 4.01 2.45 -25.91
C VAL A 35 2.93 3.36 -26.51
N PRO A 36 1.76 3.65 -25.87
CA PRO A 36 1.66 4.09 -24.48
C PRO A 36 0.39 3.60 -23.75
N LEU A 37 0.31 2.33 -23.34
CA LEU A 37 -0.65 1.97 -22.29
C LEU A 37 -0.03 2.17 -20.91
N GLN A 38 1.23 1.77 -20.72
CA GLN A 38 1.98 2.00 -19.48
C GLN A 38 2.28 3.48 -19.25
N ALA A 39 2.76 4.22 -20.26
CA ALA A 39 3.07 5.64 -20.09
C ALA A 39 1.81 6.48 -19.75
N GLY A 40 0.67 6.21 -20.39
CA GLY A 40 -0.60 6.88 -20.07
C GLY A 40 -1.16 6.47 -18.71
N LEU A 41 -0.95 5.22 -18.29
CA LEU A 41 -1.34 4.73 -16.97
C LEU A 41 -0.47 5.37 -15.87
N GLU A 42 0.86 5.41 -16.03
CA GLU A 42 1.77 6.09 -15.10
C GLU A 42 1.49 7.59 -14.99
N GLU A 43 1.17 8.25 -16.11
CA GLU A 43 0.77 9.65 -16.12
C GLU A 43 -0.55 9.85 -15.36
N SER A 44 -1.55 8.98 -15.56
CA SER A 44 -2.81 9.04 -14.80
C SER A 44 -2.64 8.78 -13.30
N PHE A 45 -1.75 7.86 -12.92
CA PHE A 45 -1.41 7.63 -11.51
C PHE A 45 -0.68 8.82 -10.90
N ARG A 46 0.20 9.47 -11.66
CA ARG A 46 0.90 10.67 -11.21
C ARG A 46 -0.07 11.83 -11.01
N ASP A 47 -0.99 12.06 -11.94
CA ASP A 47 -2.02 13.09 -11.84
C ASP A 47 -2.93 12.85 -10.64
N LEU A 48 -3.32 11.58 -10.41
CA LEU A 48 -4.10 11.20 -9.24
C LEU A 48 -3.35 11.48 -7.93
N LYS A 49 -2.06 11.15 -7.84
CA LYS A 49 -1.23 11.45 -6.66
C LYS A 49 -1.14 12.95 -6.39
N VAL A 50 -1.05 13.78 -7.44
CA VAL A 50 -1.04 15.24 -7.32
C VAL A 50 -2.38 15.74 -6.78
N GLU A 51 -3.50 15.22 -7.28
CA GLU A 51 -4.83 15.60 -6.79
C GLU A 51 -5.06 15.15 -5.34
N ILE A 52 -4.61 13.94 -4.96
CA ILE A 52 -4.65 13.48 -3.56
C ILE A 52 -3.82 14.39 -2.67
N ALA A 53 -2.59 14.72 -3.05
CA ALA A 53 -1.72 15.61 -2.29
C ALA A 53 -2.35 17.01 -2.12
N LYS A 54 -3.02 17.53 -3.15
CA LYS A 54 -3.76 18.79 -3.07
C LYS A 54 -4.92 18.73 -2.08
N ARG A 55 -5.67 17.63 -2.06
CA ARG A 55 -6.75 17.42 -1.07
C ARG A 55 -6.19 17.30 0.34
N PHE A 56 -5.05 16.65 0.51
CA PHE A 56 -4.37 16.55 1.80
C PHE A 56 -3.88 17.91 2.29
N ALA A 57 -3.33 18.75 1.40
CA ALA A 57 -2.98 20.13 1.75
C ALA A 57 -4.20 20.92 2.23
N GLN A 58 -5.34 20.81 1.54
CA GLN A 58 -6.59 21.46 1.96
C GLN A 58 -7.11 20.91 3.30
N ALA A 59 -7.04 19.59 3.52
CA ALA A 59 -7.44 18.97 4.77
C ALA A 59 -6.53 19.38 5.93
N ALA A 60 -5.22 19.40 5.73
CA ALA A 60 -4.24 19.86 6.70
C ALA A 60 -4.47 21.34 7.05
N ASP A 61 -4.70 22.21 6.06
CA ASP A 61 -5.04 23.61 6.30
C ASP A 61 -6.31 23.77 7.15
N LEU A 62 -7.33 22.94 6.90
CA LEU A 62 -8.56 22.95 7.70
C LEU A 62 -8.32 22.46 9.13
N LEU A 63 -7.59 21.36 9.31
CA LEU A 63 -7.28 20.81 10.63
C LEU A 63 -6.39 21.76 11.44
N ASN A 64 -5.44 22.43 10.78
CA ASN A 64 -4.52 23.36 11.42
C ASN A 64 -5.17 24.69 11.84
N LYS A 65 -6.32 25.08 11.26
CA LYS A 65 -7.07 26.27 11.72
C LYS A 65 -7.57 26.13 13.14
N ASP A 66 -7.94 24.91 13.52
CA ASP A 66 -8.42 24.61 14.86
C ASP A 66 -7.29 24.14 15.79
N ALA A 67 -6.06 23.98 15.28
CA ALA A 67 -4.93 23.48 16.05
C ALA A 67 -4.20 24.63 16.80
N PRO A 68 -3.69 24.39 18.02
CA PRO A 68 -3.75 23.12 18.76
C PRO A 68 -5.14 22.82 19.34
N LYS A 69 -5.58 21.56 19.24
CA LYS A 69 -6.92 21.09 19.65
C LYS A 69 -6.84 19.87 20.55
N THR A 70 -7.44 19.93 21.73
CA THR A 70 -7.62 18.76 22.59
C THR A 70 -8.64 17.81 21.96
N LEU A 71 -8.24 16.59 21.63
CA LEU A 71 -9.14 15.57 21.07
C LEU A 71 -9.80 14.72 22.17
N GLN A 72 -9.02 14.45 23.22
CA GLN A 72 -9.44 13.73 24.42
C GLN A 72 -8.54 14.18 25.58
N PRO A 73 -8.93 13.94 26.85
CA PRO A 73 -8.11 14.31 27.99
C PRO A 73 -6.68 13.77 27.85
N GLY A 74 -5.69 14.67 27.90
CA GLY A 74 -4.27 14.34 27.80
C GLY A 74 -3.70 14.11 26.39
N ILE A 75 -4.51 14.24 25.32
CA ILE A 75 -4.05 14.17 23.93
C ILE A 75 -4.48 15.42 23.16
N VAL A 76 -3.48 16.19 22.72
CA VAL A 76 -3.68 17.43 21.96
C VAL A 76 -3.14 17.23 20.55
N LEU A 77 -3.97 17.43 19.52
CA LEU A 77 -3.50 17.59 18.15
C LEU A 77 -2.81 18.95 18.03
N LYS A 78 -1.51 18.95 17.78
CA LYS A 78 -0.68 20.16 17.69
C LYS A 78 -0.68 20.75 16.28
N ARG A 79 -0.51 19.89 15.28
CA ARG A 79 -0.55 20.25 13.85
C ARG A 79 -0.68 19.00 12.98
N VAL A 80 -0.98 19.21 11.71
CA VAL A 80 -0.97 18.22 10.65
C VAL A 80 -0.09 18.73 9.51
N ASP A 81 0.86 17.91 9.09
CA ASP A 81 1.79 18.21 8.01
C ASP A 81 1.51 17.28 6.82
N VAL A 82 1.75 17.76 5.60
CA VAL A 82 1.67 16.94 4.38
C VAL A 82 3.10 16.64 3.93
N GLY A 83 3.43 15.37 3.74
CA GLY A 83 4.79 14.94 3.38
C GLY A 83 5.12 15.14 1.90
N GLU A 84 6.35 14.74 1.51
CA GLU A 84 6.74 14.68 0.10
C GLU A 84 6.00 13.52 -0.60
N GLY A 85 4.84 13.84 -1.17
CA GLY A 85 3.94 12.87 -1.78
C GLY A 85 2.53 12.90 -1.15
N PRO A 86 1.66 11.94 -1.46
CA PRO A 86 0.33 11.89 -0.88
C PRO A 86 0.39 11.25 0.52
N SER A 87 1.03 11.90 1.48
CA SER A 87 1.11 11.43 2.87
C SER A 87 0.71 12.52 3.85
N MET A 88 0.15 12.12 4.99
CA MET A 88 -0.20 13.03 6.08
C MET A 88 0.48 12.59 7.38
N THR A 89 1.01 13.57 8.09
CA THR A 89 1.66 13.41 9.39
C THR A 89 0.89 14.20 10.44
N TYR A 90 0.34 13.52 11.42
CA TYR A 90 -0.36 14.12 12.54
C TYR A 90 0.58 14.22 13.75
N HIS A 91 0.77 15.43 14.26
CA HIS A 91 1.58 15.69 15.44
C HIS A 91 0.69 15.84 16.67
N TYR A 92 0.86 14.97 17.66
CA TYR A 92 0.15 15.00 18.93
C TYR A 92 1.08 15.30 20.09
N VAL A 93 0.57 15.97 21.11
CA VAL A 93 1.23 16.14 22.41
C VAL A 93 0.50 15.28 23.44
N LEU A 94 1.27 14.52 24.21
CA LEU A 94 0.77 13.74 25.34
C LEU A 94 1.07 14.46 26.65
N GLU A 95 0.05 15.09 27.23
CA GLU A 95 0.22 15.91 28.44
C GLU A 95 0.57 15.06 29.68
N ASN A 96 0.15 13.79 29.69
CA ASN A 96 0.42 12.83 30.77
C ASN A 96 1.57 11.85 30.44
N GLY A 97 2.33 12.11 29.37
CA GLY A 97 3.43 11.24 28.91
C GLY A 97 2.99 9.94 28.24
N ALA A 98 3.95 9.03 28.00
CA ALA A 98 3.79 7.83 27.18
C ALA A 98 2.87 6.75 27.75
N ALA A 99 2.54 6.80 29.05
CA ALA A 99 1.84 5.72 29.76
C ALA A 99 0.41 5.44 29.26
N ALA A 100 -0.15 6.32 28.41
CA ALA A 100 -1.48 6.19 27.85
C ALA A 100 -1.52 5.78 26.35
N LEU A 101 -0.37 5.47 25.74
CA LEU A 101 -0.31 5.15 24.31
C LEU A 101 -0.61 3.67 24.04
N ASP A 102 -1.85 3.40 23.66
CA ASP A 102 -2.21 2.19 22.94
C ASP A 102 -2.29 2.50 21.43
N THR A 103 -1.51 1.78 20.63
CA THR A 103 -1.42 1.98 19.17
C THR A 103 -2.40 1.10 18.39
N GLU A 104 -2.89 0.00 18.98
CA GLU A 104 -3.83 -0.91 18.33
C GLU A 104 -5.12 -0.18 17.87
N PRO A 105 -5.72 0.72 18.68
CA PRO A 105 -6.90 1.49 18.28
C PRO A 105 -6.64 2.50 17.15
N VAL A 106 -5.40 2.92 16.93
CA VAL A 106 -5.04 3.88 15.87
C VAL A 106 -4.96 3.16 14.54
N VAL A 107 -4.31 1.98 14.51
CA VAL A 107 -4.27 1.12 13.33
C VAL A 107 -5.69 0.69 12.95
N GLU A 108 -6.48 0.20 13.91
CA GLU A 108 -7.86 -0.24 13.65
C GLU A 108 -8.73 0.91 13.10
N ARG A 109 -8.65 2.11 13.69
CA ARG A 109 -9.40 3.28 13.19
C ARG A 109 -8.96 3.70 11.79
N THR A 110 -7.66 3.74 11.54
CA THR A 110 -7.14 4.13 10.22
C THR A 110 -7.58 3.14 9.15
N CYS A 111 -7.47 1.84 9.43
CA CYS A 111 -7.79 0.77 8.48
C CYS A 111 -9.30 0.54 8.29
N SER A 112 -10.14 1.04 9.19
CA SER A 112 -11.60 0.96 9.09
C SER A 112 -12.25 2.14 8.35
N VAL A 113 -11.53 3.24 8.13
CA VAL A 113 -12.03 4.36 7.33
C VAL A 113 -11.82 4.03 5.83
N PRO A 114 -12.90 3.84 5.04
CA PRO A 114 -12.78 3.38 3.65
C PRO A 114 -11.96 4.33 2.79
N GLU A 115 -12.19 5.64 2.92
CA GLU A 115 -11.45 6.64 2.14
C GLU A 115 -9.94 6.60 2.44
N MET A 116 -9.55 6.43 3.70
CA MET A 116 -8.14 6.32 4.06
C MET A 116 -7.50 5.07 3.48
N ARG A 117 -8.22 3.94 3.52
CA ARG A 117 -7.79 2.65 2.99
C ARG A 117 -7.68 2.66 1.46
N ASP A 118 -8.63 3.27 0.78
CA ASP A 118 -8.62 3.41 -0.69
C ASP A 118 -7.43 4.23 -1.16
N TYR A 119 -7.06 5.29 -0.43
CA TYR A 119 -5.87 6.07 -0.77
C TYR A 119 -4.57 5.25 -0.63
N MET A 120 -4.49 4.30 0.30
CA MET A 120 -3.28 3.48 0.49
C MET A 120 -2.89 2.68 -0.76
N GLN A 121 -3.86 2.27 -1.59
CA GLN A 121 -3.62 1.59 -2.87
C GLN A 121 -2.81 2.46 -3.85
N TYR A 122 -2.80 3.77 -3.65
CA TYR A 122 -2.03 4.73 -4.44
C TYR A 122 -0.68 5.09 -3.78
N GLY A 123 -0.25 4.34 -2.76
CA GLY A 123 0.99 4.57 -2.02
C GLY A 123 0.89 5.64 -0.94
N VAL A 124 -0.32 5.97 -0.49
CA VAL A 124 -0.55 6.84 0.66
C VAL A 124 -0.23 6.12 1.96
N PHE A 125 0.36 6.85 2.90
CA PHE A 125 0.54 6.40 4.28
C PHE A 125 0.25 7.55 5.24
N TYR A 126 -0.15 7.19 6.46
CA TYR A 126 -0.49 8.13 7.52
C TYR A 126 0.47 7.94 8.68
N THR A 127 1.14 9.00 9.10
CA THR A 127 2.09 8.97 10.20
C THR A 127 1.50 9.70 11.42
N TYR A 128 1.59 9.07 12.59
CA TYR A 128 1.13 9.60 13.87
C TYR A 128 2.35 9.79 14.75
N VAL A 129 2.76 11.04 14.96
CA VAL A 129 3.90 11.42 15.79
C VAL A 129 3.37 11.89 17.14
N TYR A 130 3.85 11.28 18.21
CA TYR A 130 3.53 11.64 19.59
C TYR A 130 4.75 12.30 20.23
N GLU A 131 4.57 13.54 20.68
CA GLU A 131 5.57 14.37 21.34
C GLU A 131 5.23 14.52 22.83
N ASP A 132 6.25 14.75 23.65
CA ASP A 132 6.05 15.21 25.02
C ASP A 132 5.73 16.72 25.06
N GLY A 133 5.42 17.24 26.25
CA GLY A 133 5.15 18.67 26.43
C GLY A 133 6.32 19.61 26.09
N GLN A 134 7.53 19.07 25.86
CA GLN A 134 8.71 19.82 25.43
C GLN A 134 8.94 19.71 23.91
N GLY A 135 8.08 18.98 23.18
CA GLY A 135 8.18 18.77 21.75
C GLY A 135 9.18 17.68 21.34
N LYS A 136 9.64 16.85 22.28
CA LYS A 136 10.48 15.69 21.97
C LYS A 136 9.60 14.53 21.56
N GLU A 137 9.93 13.89 20.44
CA GLU A 137 9.26 12.68 20.00
C GLU A 137 9.38 11.56 21.04
N ILE A 138 8.24 11.02 21.44
CA ILE A 138 8.07 9.84 22.28
C ILE A 138 7.95 8.60 21.40
N MET A 139 7.13 8.69 20.35
CA MET A 139 6.79 7.58 19.47
C MET A 139 6.29 8.08 18.12
N SER A 140 6.54 7.30 17.06
CA SER A 140 5.95 7.49 15.75
C SER A 140 5.38 6.17 15.25
N LEU A 141 4.19 6.23 14.65
CA LEU A 141 3.52 5.09 14.02
C LEU A 141 3.13 5.47 12.59
N THR A 142 3.57 4.68 11.62
CA THR A 142 3.12 4.81 10.23
C THR A 142 2.14 3.68 9.91
N VAL A 143 1.00 4.05 9.33
CA VAL A 143 -0.03 3.12 8.87
C VAL A 143 -0.14 3.23 7.35
N ASP A 144 0.21 2.14 6.69
CA ASP A 144 0.11 1.93 5.25
C ASP A 144 -0.74 0.68 4.94
N GLU A 145 -0.84 0.32 3.65
CA GLU A 145 -1.59 -0.86 3.21
C GLU A 145 -1.13 -2.14 3.92
N ALA A 146 0.19 -2.34 4.05
CA ALA A 146 0.77 -3.52 4.68
C ALA A 146 0.46 -3.59 6.18
N ALA A 147 0.47 -2.46 6.88
CA ALA A 147 0.07 -2.37 8.27
C ALA A 147 -1.39 -2.80 8.47
N CYS A 148 -2.29 -2.38 7.58
CA CYS A 148 -3.69 -2.80 7.63
C CYS A 148 -3.87 -4.29 7.36
N GLU A 149 -3.19 -4.86 6.37
CA GLU A 149 -3.24 -6.30 6.11
C GLU A 149 -2.68 -7.13 7.27
N ALA A 150 -1.63 -6.64 7.94
CA ALA A 150 -1.07 -7.30 9.11
C ALA A 150 -2.06 -7.28 10.28
N HIS A 151 -2.72 -6.14 10.53
CA HIS A 151 -3.73 -6.01 11.57
C HIS A 151 -4.90 -6.98 11.38
N GLU A 152 -5.44 -7.07 10.16
CA GLU A 152 -6.54 -8.01 9.85
C GLU A 152 -6.13 -9.48 10.03
N ARG A 153 -4.90 -9.84 9.67
CA ARG A 153 -4.36 -11.19 9.88
C ARG A 153 -4.26 -11.54 11.37
N GLU A 154 -3.82 -10.60 12.20
CA GLU A 154 -3.76 -10.82 13.65
C GLU A 154 -5.16 -10.91 14.27
N LYS A 155 -6.11 -10.09 13.82
CA LYS A 155 -7.51 -10.17 14.24
C LYS A 155 -8.12 -11.52 13.91
N ALA A 156 -7.92 -12.01 12.68
CA ALA A 156 -8.40 -13.32 12.26
C ALA A 156 -7.81 -14.48 13.09
N LYS A 157 -6.54 -14.41 13.50
CA LYS A 157 -5.93 -15.42 14.39
C LYS A 157 -6.56 -15.41 15.80
N LYS A 158 -6.84 -14.21 16.34
CA LYS A 158 -7.50 -14.06 17.65
C LYS A 158 -8.93 -14.63 17.61
N ASP A 159 -9.67 -14.41 16.53
CA ASP A 159 -11.04 -14.93 16.35
C ASP A 159 -11.09 -16.45 16.23
N VAL A 160 -10.09 -17.05 15.56
CA VAL A 160 -9.94 -18.52 15.45
C VAL A 160 -9.56 -19.15 16.79
N ASN A 161 -8.73 -18.50 17.60
CA ASN A 161 -8.38 -18.99 18.94
C ASN A 161 -9.49 -18.75 19.98
N GLY A 162 -10.35 -17.75 19.79
CA GLY A 162 -11.47 -17.43 20.70
C GLY A 162 -12.69 -18.35 20.55
N THR A 163 -12.85 -19.04 19.41
CA THR A 163 -13.98 -19.95 19.16
C THR A 163 -13.80 -21.35 19.76
N GLY A 164 -12.67 -21.63 20.43
CA GLY A 164 -12.36 -22.93 21.05
C GLY A 164 -12.65 -23.07 22.55
N GLN A 165 -13.20 -22.05 23.22
CA GLN A 165 -13.37 -22.05 24.69
C GLN A 165 -14.82 -21.86 25.18
N ALA A 166 -15.82 -22.21 24.37
CA ALA A 166 -17.22 -22.28 24.79
C ALA A 166 -17.79 -23.68 24.52
N GLY A 167 -17.37 -24.67 25.30
CA GLY A 167 -17.90 -26.03 25.14
C GLY A 167 -17.21 -27.11 25.95
N SER A 168 -17.04 -26.93 27.27
CA SER A 168 -16.78 -28.09 28.15
C SER A 168 -17.07 -27.75 29.61
N GLN A 169 -18.34 -27.61 29.96
CA GLN A 169 -18.82 -27.76 31.34
C GLN A 169 -20.35 -27.91 31.33
N ALA A 170 -20.84 -29.15 31.20
CA ALA A 170 -22.12 -29.61 31.76
C ALA A 170 -22.40 -31.07 31.36
N SER A 171 -21.84 -32.04 32.10
CA SER A 171 -22.54 -33.30 32.36
C SER A 171 -21.94 -33.94 33.60
N GLY A 172 -22.60 -33.74 34.73
CA GLY A 172 -22.22 -34.29 36.02
C GLY A 172 -23.39 -34.18 36.99
N GLN A 173 -24.43 -34.96 36.72
CA GLN A 173 -25.39 -35.45 37.70
C GLN A 173 -25.72 -36.90 37.36
#